data_AF-A0A7R9DRX0-F1
#
_entry.id   AF-A0A7R9DRX0-F1
#
_cell.length_a   1.000
_cell.length_b   1.000
_cell.length_c   1.000
_cell.angle_alpha   90.00
_cell.angle_beta   90.00
_cell.angle_gamma   90.00
#
_symmetry.space_group_name_H-M   'P 1'
#
loop_
_entity.id
_entity.type
_entity.pdbx_description
1 polymer ?
#
loop_
_entity_poly.entity_id
_entity_poly.type
_entity_poly.pdbx_seq_one_letter_code
_entity_poly.pdbx_strand_id
1 'polypeptide(L)'
;MDSGKKTARPAHPRATANILSAFFFVWVWKIFKRGLKKELEIEDLFVPLNEHKSDYLGNKFERAWEEKLHKEKKPSLLRLLVRTYGPVYCFYNVFLAIMELVF
;
A
#
# COMPACT_ATOMS: atom_id res chain seq x y z
N MET A 1 17.32 -3.74 18.22
CA MET A 1 16.23 -4.44 17.51
C MET A 1 15.01 -4.36 18.40
N ASP A 2 14.20 -3.31 18.23
CA ASP A 2 13.09 -3.05 19.14
C ASP A 2 11.90 -3.90 18.72
N SER A 3 11.75 -5.03 19.42
CA SER A 3 10.63 -5.95 19.24
C SER A 3 9.40 -5.33 19.92
N GLY A 4 8.80 -4.34 19.26
CA GLY A 4 7.56 -3.72 19.69
C GLY A 4 6.47 -4.78 19.77
N LYS A 5 5.97 -5.06 20.99
CA LYS A 5 4.82 -5.92 21.23
C LYS A 5 3.68 -5.49 20.28
N LYS A 6 3.32 -6.37 19.34
CA LYS A 6 2.18 -6.16 18.43
C LYS A 6 0.91 -6.21 19.27
N THR A 7 0.48 -5.06 19.78
CA THR A 7 -0.86 -4.92 20.34
C THR A 7 -1.86 -5.34 19.26
N ALA A 8 -2.90 -6.09 19.65
CA ALA A 8 -3.92 -6.60 18.73
C ALA A 8 -4.78 -5.44 18.22
N ARG A 9 -4.25 -4.70 17.26
CA ARG A 9 -4.92 -3.57 16.62
C ARG A 9 -6.03 -4.07 15.69
N PRO A 10 -7.11 -3.30 15.51
CA PRO A 10 -8.19 -3.69 14.62
C PRO A 10 -7.69 -3.82 13.16
N ALA A 11 -8.26 -4.79 12.44
CA ALA A 11 -7.97 -4.99 11.03
C ALA A 11 -8.44 -3.80 10.18
N HIS A 12 -7.68 -3.47 9.13
CA HIS A 12 -7.97 -2.30 8.30
C HIS A 12 -9.35 -2.46 7.61
N PRO A 13 -10.27 -1.49 7.72
CA PRO A 13 -11.61 -1.58 7.17
C PRO A 13 -11.64 -1.68 5.64
N ARG A 14 -10.58 -1.21 4.97
CA ARG A 14 -10.36 -1.41 3.53
C ARG A 14 -10.18 -2.89 3.14
N ALA A 15 -9.64 -3.73 4.01
CA ALA A 15 -9.41 -5.14 3.71
C ALA A 15 -10.72 -5.92 3.50
N THR A 16 -11.82 -5.46 4.10
CA THR A 16 -13.16 -6.05 3.99
C THR A 16 -14.12 -5.19 3.17
N ALA A 17 -13.64 -4.12 2.51
CA ALA A 17 -14.50 -3.19 1.78
C ALA A 17 -14.78 -3.68 0.35
N ASN A 18 -16.03 -3.57 -0.09
CA ASN A 18 -16.40 -3.81 -1.49
C ASN A 18 -15.76 -2.78 -2.43
N ILE A 19 -15.60 -3.11 -3.71
CA ILE A 19 -14.96 -2.24 -4.73
C ILE A 19 -15.57 -0.84 -4.76
N LEU A 20 -16.91 -0.73 -4.71
CA LEU A 20 -17.61 0.56 -4.66
C LEU A 20 -17.27 1.35 -3.37
N SER A 21 -17.21 0.67 -2.22
CA SER A 21 -16.84 1.29 -0.94
C SER A 21 -15.38 1.75 -0.93
N ALA A 22 -14.49 0.99 -1.57
CA ALA A 22 -13.10 1.36 -1.74
C ALA A 22 -12.94 2.59 -2.67
N PHE A 23 -13.67 2.63 -3.77
CA PHE A 23 -13.63 3.71 -4.76
C PHE A 23 -14.15 5.05 -4.18
N PHE A 24 -15.30 5.03 -3.51
CA PHE A 24 -15.88 6.22 -2.88
C PHE A 24 -15.30 6.52 -1.48
N PHE A 25 -14.24 5.82 -1.06
CA PHE A 25 -13.62 5.97 0.27
C PHE A 25 -14.59 5.86 1.46
N VAL A 26 -15.73 5.18 1.28
CA VAL A 26 -16.79 5.07 2.30
C VAL A 26 -16.28 4.36 3.56
N TRP A 27 -15.29 3.47 3.42
CA TRP A 27 -14.63 2.81 4.55
C TRP A 27 -13.95 3.80 5.53
N VAL A 28 -13.53 4.99 5.07
CA VAL A 28 -12.90 6.03 5.90
C VAL A 28 -13.90 6.64 6.88
N TRP A 29 -15.19 6.62 6.55
CA TRP A 29 -16.26 7.12 7.43
C TRP A 29 -16.23 6.50 8.83
N LYS A 30 -15.79 5.23 8.95
CA LYS A 30 -15.62 4.56 10.24
C LYS A 30 -14.56 5.21 11.13
N ILE A 31 -13.50 5.77 10.54
CA ILE A 31 -12.45 6.51 11.24
C ILE A 31 -12.99 7.86 11.69
N PHE A 32 -13.61 8.62 10.79
CA PHE A 32 -14.17 9.94 11.11
C PHE A 32 -15.22 9.86 12.21
N LYS A 33 -16.12 8.86 12.17
CA LYS A 33 -17.13 8.67 13.22
C LYS A 33 -16.51 8.40 14.61
N ARG A 34 -15.33 7.77 14.68
CA ARG A 34 -14.62 7.55 15.95
C ARG A 34 -13.92 8.81 16.42
N GLY A 35 -13.21 9.50 15.53
CA GLY A 35 -12.54 10.77 15.83
C GLY A 35 -13.47 11.88 16.26
N LEU A 36 -14.71 11.89 15.77
CA LEU A 36 -15.75 12.82 16.22
C LEU A 36 -16.27 12.53 17.64
N LYS A 37 -16.10 11.29 18.15
CA LYS A 37 -16.58 10.88 19.47
C LYS A 37 -15.51 10.91 20.56
N LYS A 38 -14.26 10.63 20.19
CA LYS A 38 -13.10 10.56 21.07
C LYS A 38 -11.86 10.97 20.29
N GLU A 39 -10.90 11.58 20.97
CA GLU A 39 -9.54 11.75 20.45
C GLU A 39 -8.93 10.38 20.12
N LEU A 40 -8.35 10.26 18.92
CA LEU A 40 -7.76 9.00 18.44
C LEU A 40 -6.40 8.78 19.09
N GLU A 41 -6.25 7.64 19.76
CA GLU A 41 -4.97 7.19 20.31
C GLU A 41 -4.29 6.17 19.36
N ILE A 42 -3.03 5.83 19.64
CA ILE A 42 -2.22 4.96 18.79
C ILE A 42 -2.81 3.53 18.75
N GLU A 43 -3.47 3.12 19.81
CA GLU A 43 -4.14 1.83 19.97
C GLU A 43 -5.38 1.71 19.07
N ASP A 44 -6.03 2.84 18.75
CA ASP A 44 -7.23 2.90 17.91
C ASP A 44 -6.89 2.88 16.40
N LEU A 45 -5.60 3.00 16.04
CA LEU A 45 -5.13 2.91 14.66
C LEU A 45 -5.26 1.49 14.10
N PHE A 46 -5.72 1.42 12.86
CA PHE A 46 -5.79 0.17 12.11
C PHE A 46 -4.40 -0.37 11.75
N VAL A 47 -4.29 -1.70 11.67
CA VAL A 47 -3.09 -2.35 11.12
C VAL A 47 -2.90 -1.96 9.65
N PRO A 48 -1.67 -1.76 9.17
CA PRO A 48 -1.42 -1.51 7.75
C PRO A 48 -1.93 -2.66 6.88
N LEU A 49 -2.44 -2.31 5.69
CA LEU A 49 -2.83 -3.26 4.67
C LEU A 49 -1.62 -4.15 4.31
N ASN A 50 -1.84 -5.44 4.04
CA ASN A 50 -0.76 -6.36 3.71
C ASN A 50 0.09 -5.88 2.53
N GLU A 51 -0.55 -5.26 1.54
CA GLU A 51 0.07 -4.68 0.35
C GLU A 51 1.01 -3.51 0.64
N HIS A 52 0.89 -2.87 1.81
CA HIS A 52 1.70 -1.72 2.23
C HIS A 52 2.75 -2.10 3.28
N LYS A 53 2.84 -3.37 3.68
CA LYS A 53 3.84 -3.84 4.63
C LYS A 53 5.21 -3.91 3.95
N SER A 54 6.23 -3.38 4.63
CA SER A 54 7.64 -3.43 4.19
C SER A 54 8.06 -4.85 3.82
N ASP A 55 7.70 -5.82 4.64
CA ASP A 55 8.10 -7.22 4.46
C ASP A 55 7.50 -7.81 3.17
N TYR A 56 6.25 -7.46 2.86
CA TYR A 56 5.59 -7.92 1.64
C TYR A 56 6.24 -7.33 0.38
N LEU A 57 6.48 -6.01 0.37
CA LEU A 57 7.17 -5.35 -0.76
C LEU A 57 8.62 -5.84 -0.90
N GLY A 58 9.31 -6.01 0.22
CA GLY A 58 10.69 -6.52 0.28
C GLY A 58 10.78 -7.91 -0.34
N ASN A 59 9.96 -8.85 0.12
CA ASN A 59 9.91 -10.22 -0.42
C ASN A 59 9.54 -10.24 -1.90
N LYS A 60 8.60 -9.39 -2.33
CA LYS A 60 8.22 -9.27 -3.75
C LYS A 60 9.39 -8.77 -4.61
N PHE A 61 10.12 -7.77 -4.11
CA PHE A 61 11.27 -7.20 -4.79
C PHE A 61 12.44 -8.19 -4.84
N GLU A 62 12.72 -8.88 -3.75
CA GLU A 62 13.79 -9.88 -3.63
C GLU A 62 13.59 -11.03 -4.61
N ARG A 63 12.39 -11.60 -4.70
CA ARG A 63 12.06 -12.62 -5.70
C ARG A 63 12.32 -12.15 -7.13
N ALA A 64 11.88 -10.92 -7.45
CA ALA A 64 12.09 -10.34 -8.77
C ALA A 64 13.59 -10.06 -9.06
N TRP A 65 14.38 -9.85 -8.02
CA TRP A 65 15.82 -9.66 -8.10
C TRP A 65 16.57 -10.97 -8.35
N GLU A 66 16.21 -12.04 -7.63
CA GLU A 66 16.76 -13.39 -7.84
C GLU A 66 16.50 -13.89 -9.27
N GLU A 67 15.28 -13.72 -9.78
CA GLU A 67 14.94 -14.08 -11.16
C GLU A 67 15.80 -13.34 -12.20
N LYS A 68 16.17 -12.09 -11.91
CA LYS A 68 16.98 -11.26 -12.80
C LYS A 68 18.47 -11.63 -12.72
N LEU A 69 18.97 -11.97 -11.54
CA LEU A 69 20.32 -12.46 -11.33
C LEU A 69 20.60 -13.73 -12.14
N HIS A 70 19.62 -14.63 -12.24
CA HIS A 70 19.77 -15.86 -13.03
C HIS A 70 19.81 -15.61 -14.55
N LYS A 71 19.27 -14.48 -15.03
CA LYS A 71 19.13 -14.18 -16.46
C LYS A 71 20.20 -13.21 -16.99
N GLU A 72 20.70 -12.29 -16.17
CA GLU A 72 21.60 -11.23 -16.60
C GLU A 72 22.94 -11.29 -15.86
N LYS A 73 24.06 -11.24 -16.61
CA LYS A 73 25.41 -11.15 -16.03
C LYS A 73 25.69 -9.81 -15.32
N LYS A 74 24.94 -8.75 -15.64
CA LYS A 74 25.04 -7.41 -15.01
C LYS A 74 23.65 -6.86 -14.74
N PRO A 75 22.98 -7.30 -13.66
CA PRO A 75 21.65 -6.83 -13.33
C PRO A 75 21.69 -5.38 -12.85
N SER A 76 20.78 -4.56 -13.36
CA SER A 76 20.57 -3.18 -12.91
C SER A 76 19.40 -3.10 -11.94
N LEU A 77 19.65 -2.58 -10.73
CA LEU A 77 18.65 -2.36 -9.68
C LEU A 77 17.55 -1.40 -10.11
N LEU A 78 17.93 -0.23 -10.64
CA LEU A 78 16.98 0.78 -11.12
C LEU A 78 16.03 0.23 -12.18
N ARG A 79 16.57 -0.54 -13.14
CA ARG A 79 15.74 -1.17 -14.19
C ARG A 79 14.76 -2.18 -13.60
N LEU A 80 15.14 -2.93 -12.56
CA LEU A 80 14.20 -3.82 -11.90
C LEU A 80 13.11 -3.02 -11.17
N LEU A 81 13.49 -1.98 -10.43
CA LEU A 81 12.56 -1.13 -9.71
C LEU A 81 11.51 -0.51 -10.66
N VAL A 82 11.98 0.10 -11.77
CA VAL A 82 11.10 0.65 -12.80
C VAL A 82 10.23 -0.43 -13.43
N ARG A 83 10.76 -1.64 -13.66
CA ARG A 83 9.96 -2.74 -14.22
C ARG A 83 8.86 -3.22 -13.27
N THR A 84 9.15 -3.30 -11.97
CA THR A 84 8.23 -3.84 -10.96
C THR A 84 7.15 -2.84 -10.56
N TYR A 85 7.49 -1.56 -10.45
CA TYR A 85 6.58 -0.52 -9.94
C TYR A 85 6.16 0.50 -11.00
N GLY A 86 6.92 0.66 -12.09
CA GLY A 86 6.65 1.64 -13.15
C GLY A 86 5.26 1.52 -13.79
N PRO A 87 4.73 0.32 -14.11
CA PRO A 87 3.37 0.19 -14.65
C PRO A 87 2.29 0.72 -13.70
N VAL A 88 2.45 0.49 -12.40
CA VAL A 88 1.52 0.96 -11.37
C VAL A 88 1.56 2.49 -11.28
N TYR A 89 2.76 3.08 -11.26
CA TYR A 89 2.92 4.54 -11.30
C TYR A 89 2.36 5.14 -12.60
N CYS A 90 2.59 4.51 -13.75
CA CYS A 90 2.06 4.98 -15.03
C CYS A 90 0.54 5.03 -15.01
N PHE A 91 -0.13 3.97 -14.52
CA PHE A 91 -1.58 3.94 -14.39
C PHE A 91 -2.12 5.08 -13.51
N TYR A 92 -1.52 5.30 -12.33
CA TYR A 92 -1.93 6.40 -11.45
C TYR A 92 -1.71 7.78 -12.08
N ASN A 93 -0.61 7.97 -12.80
CA ASN A 93 -0.32 9.24 -13.48
C ASN A 93 -1.25 9.48 -14.67
N VAL A 94 -1.63 8.44 -15.42
CA VAL A 94 -2.64 8.57 -16.50
C VAL A 94 -3.99 8.96 -15.92
N PHE A 95 -4.42 8.31 -14.83
CA PHE A 95 -5.66 8.70 -14.14
C PHE A 95 -5.61 10.15 -13.66
N LEU A 96 -4.49 10.56 -13.04
CA LEU A 96 -4.30 11.94 -12.59
C LEU A 96 -4.34 12.94 -13.75
N ALA A 97 -3.68 12.63 -14.87
CA ALA A 97 -3.68 13.47 -16.07
C ALA A 97 -5.08 13.62 -16.67
N ILE A 98 -5.90 12.55 -16.68
CA ILE A 98 -7.29 12.64 -17.12
C ILE A 98 -8.09 13.55 -16.20
N MET A 99 -7.93 13.43 -14.87
CA MET A 99 -8.62 14.29 -13.92
C MET A 99 -8.22 15.76 -14.12
N GLU A 100 -6.93 16.06 -14.27
CA GLU A 100 -6.43 17.42 -14.54
C GLU A 100 -6.95 18.00 -15.87
N LEU A 101 -7.21 17.17 -16.88
CA LEU A 101 -7.75 17.64 -18.16
C LEU A 101 -9.27 17.88 -18.15
N VAL A 102 -9.99 17.29 -17.19
CA VAL A 102 -11.44 17.38 -17.07
C VAL A 102 -11.87 18.59 -16.21
N PHE A 103 -11.00 19.06 -15.33
CA PHE A 103 -11.21 20.21 -14.43
C PHE A 103 -10.41 21.44 -14.89
#